data_AF-K1U661-F1
#
_entry.id   AF-K1U661-F1
#
_cell.length_a   1.000
_cell.length_b   1.000
_cell.length_c   1.000
_cell.angle_alpha   90.00
_cell.angle_beta   90.00
_cell.angle_gamma   90.00
#
_symmetry.space_group_name_H-M   'P 1'
#
loop_
_entity.id
_entity.type
_entity.pdbx_description
1 polymer ?
#
loop_
_entity_poly.entity_id
_entity_poly.type
_entity_poly.pdbx_seq_one_letter_code
_entity_poly.pdbx_strand_id
1 'polypeptide(L)'
;YVSIRANSREQRLIDSLKKRGADGDYQVKEMNEVLNRETSIGRLYESVERYARGKKGIVYAVSIAHARRIAACYSAHGLEAVAIDSRTPASERRELVEDFRRGKVKVLVNVDIFSEGFDCPDVEFVQLARPTLSLAKYLQQVGRG
;
A
#
# COMPACT_ATOMS: atom_id res chain seq x y z
N TYR A 1 4.37 -2.25 15.29
CA TYR A 1 4.47 -1.10 14.38
C TYR A 1 5.93 -0.86 14.03
N VAL A 2 6.26 -0.68 12.75
CA VAL A 2 7.60 -0.31 12.28
C VAL A 2 7.47 0.98 11.50
N SER A 3 8.30 1.97 11.81
CA SER A 3 8.31 3.25 11.10
C SER A 3 9.61 3.42 10.30
N ILE A 4 9.56 4.28 9.29
CA ILE A 4 10.77 4.75 8.61
C ILE A 4 11.72 5.37 9.62
N ARG A 5 13.03 5.15 9.43
CA ARG A 5 14.03 5.69 10.35
C ARG A 5 14.20 7.19 10.13
N ALA A 6 14.42 7.94 11.21
CA ALA A 6 14.85 9.32 11.11
C ALA A 6 16.11 9.43 10.24
N ASN A 7 16.20 10.50 9.43
CA ASN A 7 17.30 10.74 8.49
C ASN A 7 17.51 9.64 7.44
N SER A 8 16.54 8.75 7.23
CA SER A 8 16.55 7.79 6.12
C SER A 8 16.33 8.50 4.78
N ARG A 9 16.59 7.79 3.68
CA ARG A 9 16.30 8.31 2.34
C ARG A 9 14.79 8.44 2.12
N GLU A 10 14.00 7.57 2.74
CA GLU A 10 12.54 7.58 2.72
C GLU A 10 12.02 8.84 3.39
N GLN A 11 12.54 9.16 4.59
CA GLN A 11 12.21 10.40 5.29
C GLN A 11 12.53 11.62 4.43
N ARG A 12 13.72 11.70 3.84
CA ARG A 12 14.10 12.81 2.95
C ARG A 12 13.19 12.93 1.72
N LEU A 13 12.73 11.81 1.15
CA LEU A 13 11.78 11.83 0.03
C LEU A 13 10.42 12.39 0.47
N ILE A 14 9.93 11.99 1.65
CA ILE A 14 8.67 12.50 2.21
C ILE A 14 8.79 13.98 2.56
N ASP A 15 9.91 14.40 3.17
CA ASP A 15 10.18 15.80 3.51
C ASP A 15 10.26 16.70 2.26
N SER A 16 10.54 16.12 1.09
CA SER A 16 10.56 16.86 -0.18
C SER A 16 9.16 17.22 -0.72
N LEU A 17 8.09 16.63 -0.18
CA LEU A 17 6.71 16.86 -0.62
C LEU A 17 6.16 18.20 -0.11
N LYS A 18 5.93 19.15 -1.02
CA LYS A 18 5.55 20.53 -0.68
C LYS A 18 4.10 20.86 -1.00
N LYS A 19 3.49 20.17 -1.95
CA LYS A 19 2.12 20.45 -2.41
C LYS A 19 1.10 19.78 -1.49
N ARG A 20 -0.07 20.42 -1.38
CA ARG A 20 -1.21 19.92 -0.60
C ARG A 20 -2.44 19.73 -1.48
N GLY A 21 -3.26 18.76 -1.12
CA GLY A 21 -4.58 18.53 -1.68
C GLY A 21 -5.63 19.45 -1.05
N ALA A 22 -6.87 19.37 -1.55
CA ALA A 22 -8.00 20.12 -1.01
C ALA A 22 -8.35 19.75 0.43
N ASP A 23 -7.98 18.53 0.84
CA ASP A 23 -8.15 17.99 2.19
C ASP A 23 -7.01 18.35 3.16
N GLY A 24 -6.05 19.19 2.71
CA GLY A 24 -4.87 19.56 3.50
C GLY A 24 -3.79 18.48 3.60
N ASP A 25 -4.02 17.29 3.01
CA ASP A 25 -3.04 16.20 2.96
C ASP A 25 -2.01 16.42 1.84
N TYR A 26 -1.00 15.57 1.73
CA TYR A 26 -0.07 15.61 0.60
C TYR A 26 -0.81 15.45 -0.74
N GLN A 27 -0.41 16.24 -1.74
CA GLN A 27 -1.02 16.15 -3.06
C GLN A 27 -0.68 14.80 -3.72
N VAL A 28 -1.71 14.06 -4.16
CA VAL A 28 -1.57 12.72 -4.79
C VAL A 28 -0.63 12.74 -6.00
N LYS A 29 -0.74 13.77 -6.85
CA LYS A 29 0.12 13.92 -8.04
C LYS A 29 1.60 13.99 -7.65
N GLU A 30 1.94 14.87 -6.71
CA GLU A 30 3.33 15.04 -6.25
C GLU A 30 3.85 13.77 -5.54
N MET A 31 3.04 13.16 -4.67
CA MET A 31 3.39 11.88 -4.05
C MET A 31 3.69 10.81 -5.10
N ASN A 32 2.88 10.73 -6.16
CA ASN A 32 3.09 9.75 -7.22
C ASN A 32 4.38 10.05 -7.99
N GLU A 33 4.67 11.31 -8.33
CA GLU A 33 5.92 11.70 -9.00
C GLU A 33 7.16 11.36 -8.17
N VAL A 34 7.08 11.47 -6.84
CA VAL A 34 8.21 11.26 -5.92
C VAL A 34 8.39 9.79 -5.52
N LEU A 35 7.29 9.09 -5.23
CA LEU A 35 7.30 7.78 -4.58
C LEU A 35 7.06 6.62 -5.55
N ASN A 36 6.40 6.85 -6.69
CA ASN A 36 6.19 5.81 -7.70
C ASN A 36 7.47 5.65 -8.56
N ARG A 37 8.56 5.22 -7.93
CA ARG A 37 9.88 5.00 -8.54
C ARG A 37 10.39 3.63 -8.14
N GLU A 38 11.14 2.98 -9.02
CA GLU A 38 11.66 1.63 -8.80
C GLU A 38 12.44 1.52 -7.48
N THR A 39 13.32 2.49 -7.19
CA THR A 39 14.07 2.50 -5.93
C THR A 39 13.20 2.60 -4.68
N SER A 40 12.08 3.32 -4.77
CA SER A 40 11.16 3.50 -3.64
C SER A 40 10.32 2.24 -3.44
N ILE A 41 9.83 1.66 -4.55
CA ILE A 41 9.05 0.43 -4.56
C ILE A 41 9.89 -0.77 -4.09
N GLY A 42 11.14 -0.87 -4.54
CA GLY A 42 12.05 -1.93 -4.09
C GLY A 42 12.27 -1.91 -2.58
N ARG A 43 12.31 -0.73 -1.95
CA ARG A 43 12.42 -0.64 -0.49
C ARG A 43 11.14 -0.99 0.25
N LEU A 44 9.97 -0.76 -0.36
CA LEU A 44 8.72 -1.28 0.17
C LEU A 44 8.79 -2.81 0.22
N TYR A 45 9.26 -3.46 -0.85
CA TYR A 45 9.48 -4.90 -0.89
C TYR A 45 10.48 -5.36 0.19
N GLU A 46 11.65 -4.74 0.26
CA GLU A 46 12.67 -5.06 1.29
C GLU A 46 12.11 -4.96 2.72
N SER A 47 11.21 -4.01 2.98
CA SER A 47 10.59 -3.88 4.30
C SER A 47 9.60 -5.02 4.60
N VAL A 48 8.84 -5.49 3.59
CA VAL A 48 7.97 -6.68 3.73
C VAL A 48 8.84 -7.91 3.98
N GLU A 49 9.89 -8.11 3.18
CA GLU A 49 10.80 -9.25 3.34
C GLU A 49 11.49 -9.25 4.71
N ARG A 50 11.82 -8.08 5.25
CA ARG A 50 12.48 -7.98 6.56
C ARG A 50 11.53 -8.20 7.74
N TYR A 51 10.32 -7.67 7.69
CA TYR A 51 9.44 -7.56 8.87
C TYR A 51 8.18 -8.43 8.80
N ALA A 52 7.81 -8.88 7.60
CA ALA A 52 6.56 -9.57 7.33
C ALA A 52 6.70 -10.73 6.34
N ARG A 53 7.90 -11.33 6.22
CA ARG A 53 8.13 -12.48 5.36
C ARG A 53 7.13 -13.61 5.66
N GLY A 54 6.49 -14.11 4.60
CA GLY A 54 5.53 -15.22 4.68
C GLY A 54 4.14 -14.85 5.21
N LYS A 55 3.93 -13.59 5.60
CA LYS A 55 2.64 -13.10 6.14
C LYS A 55 1.70 -12.61 5.04
N LYS A 56 0.40 -12.70 5.27
CA LYS A 56 -0.64 -12.08 4.45
C LYS A 56 -0.80 -10.61 4.82
N GLY A 57 -0.92 -9.71 3.86
CA GLY A 57 -1.05 -8.29 4.19
C GLY A 57 -1.65 -7.39 3.13
N ILE A 58 -1.91 -6.16 3.57
CA ILE A 58 -2.49 -5.09 2.77
C ILE A 58 -1.47 -3.96 2.59
N VAL A 59 -1.37 -3.42 1.38
CA VAL A 59 -0.52 -2.27 1.07
C VAL A 59 -1.36 -1.11 0.54
N TYR A 60 -1.36 0.00 1.25
CA TYR A 60 -2.05 1.23 0.83
C TYR A 60 -1.14 2.08 -0.05
N ALA A 61 -1.44 2.09 -1.35
CA ALA A 61 -0.69 2.82 -2.36
C ALA A 61 -1.20 4.26 -2.57
N VAL A 62 -0.40 5.06 -3.28
CA VAL A 62 -0.68 6.47 -3.57
C VAL A 62 -1.71 6.64 -4.70
N SER A 63 -1.60 5.82 -5.75
CA SER A 63 -2.36 5.93 -6.99
C SER A 63 -2.52 4.56 -7.63
N ILE A 64 -3.43 4.43 -8.60
CA ILE A 64 -3.64 3.18 -9.35
C ILE A 64 -2.35 2.70 -10.01
N ALA A 65 -1.61 3.61 -10.64
CA ALA A 65 -0.33 3.29 -11.27
C ALA A 65 0.72 2.84 -10.24
N HIS A 66 0.71 3.42 -9.04
CA HIS A 66 1.61 3.02 -7.96
C HIS A 66 1.25 1.63 -7.43
N ALA A 67 -0.04 1.34 -7.21
CA ALA A 67 -0.50 0.03 -6.75
C ALA A 67 -0.09 -1.10 -7.70
N ARG A 68 -0.32 -0.91 -9.00
CA ARG A 68 0.05 -1.90 -10.02
C ARG A 68 1.55 -2.15 -10.06
N ARG A 69 2.38 -1.11 -9.91
CA ARG A 69 3.83 -1.26 -9.89
C ARG A 69 4.37 -1.90 -8.62
N ILE A 70 3.76 -1.63 -7.47
CA ILE A 70 4.09 -2.35 -6.22
C ILE A 70 3.74 -3.83 -6.37
N ALA A 71 2.52 -4.16 -6.80
CA ALA A 71 2.10 -5.54 -6.99
C ALA A 71 3.02 -6.28 -7.98
N ALA A 72 3.33 -5.66 -9.13
CA ALA A 72 4.26 -6.23 -10.10
C ALA A 72 5.67 -6.45 -9.52
N CYS A 73 6.19 -5.51 -8.72
CA CYS A 73 7.48 -5.66 -8.05
C CYS A 73 7.48 -6.83 -7.07
N TYR A 74 6.42 -6.98 -6.26
CA TYR A 74 6.32 -8.05 -5.27
C TYR A 74 6.21 -9.41 -5.95
N SER A 75 5.39 -9.51 -7.01
CA SER A 75 5.26 -10.71 -7.83
C SER A 75 6.55 -11.09 -8.55
N ALA A 76 7.33 -10.12 -9.02
CA ALA A 76 8.65 -10.37 -9.59
C ALA A 76 9.65 -10.97 -8.59
N HIS A 77 9.43 -10.78 -7.29
CA HIS A 77 10.22 -11.39 -6.21
C HIS A 77 9.54 -12.63 -5.60
N GLY A 78 8.51 -13.17 -6.26
CA GLY A 78 7.85 -14.41 -5.85
C GLY A 78 6.80 -14.28 -4.74
N LEU A 79 6.33 -13.07 -4.42
CA LEU A 79 5.15 -12.89 -3.56
C LEU A 79 3.91 -12.75 -4.42
N GLU A 80 2.87 -13.55 -4.14
CA GLU A 80 1.59 -13.49 -4.83
C GLU A 80 0.85 -12.20 -4.47
N ALA A 81 1.16 -11.12 -5.18
CA ALA A 81 0.64 -9.78 -4.94
C ALA A 81 -0.25 -9.31 -6.10
N VAL A 82 -1.41 -8.75 -5.78
CA VAL A 82 -2.36 -8.22 -6.77
C VAL A 82 -2.81 -6.82 -6.39
N ALA A 83 -3.05 -5.99 -7.40
CA ALA A 83 -3.57 -4.63 -7.22
C ALA A 83 -5.09 -4.63 -7.40
N ILE A 84 -5.81 -4.02 -6.46
CA ILE A 84 -7.24 -3.75 -6.57
C ILE A 84 -7.42 -2.23 -6.59
N ASP A 85 -8.15 -1.72 -7.57
CA ASP A 85 -8.45 -0.30 -7.72
C ASP A 85 -9.93 -0.04 -8.04
N SER A 86 -10.37 1.22 -8.05
CA SER A 86 -11.77 1.57 -8.30
C SER A 86 -12.28 1.15 -9.68
N ARG A 87 -11.37 0.78 -10.60
CA ARG A 87 -11.67 0.25 -11.93
C ARG A 87 -11.74 -1.26 -11.97
N THR A 88 -11.37 -1.96 -10.89
CA THR A 88 -11.52 -3.42 -10.78
C THR A 88 -13.01 -3.77 -10.70
N PRO A 89 -13.56 -4.57 -11.64
CA PRO A 89 -14.95 -5.03 -11.62
C PRO A 89 -15.33 -5.66 -10.28
N ALA A 90 -16.60 -5.51 -9.87
CA ALA A 90 -17.06 -6.01 -8.58
C ALA A 90 -16.99 -7.56 -8.45
N SER A 91 -17.15 -8.30 -9.55
CA SER A 91 -16.97 -9.76 -9.60
C SER A 91 -15.51 -10.13 -9.35
N GLU A 92 -14.59 -9.55 -10.12
CA GLU A 92 -13.13 -9.77 -10.01
C GLU A 92 -12.63 -9.37 -8.61
N ARG A 93 -13.07 -8.23 -8.09
CA ARG A 93 -12.71 -7.80 -6.73
C ARG A 93 -13.13 -8.83 -5.68
N ARG A 94 -14.33 -9.42 -5.79
CA ARG A 94 -14.77 -10.48 -4.85
C ARG A 94 -13.91 -11.72 -4.96
N GLU A 95 -13.54 -12.13 -6.18
CA GLU A 95 -12.69 -13.29 -6.41
C GLU A 95 -11.29 -13.11 -5.83
N LEU A 96 -10.65 -11.96 -6.06
CA LEU A 96 -9.32 -11.64 -5.51
C LEU A 96 -9.31 -11.62 -3.98
N VAL A 97 -10.41 -11.19 -3.36
CA VAL A 97 -10.57 -11.24 -1.90
C VAL A 97 -10.71 -12.67 -1.41
N GLU A 98 -11.50 -13.50 -2.09
CA GLU A 98 -11.61 -14.92 -1.76
C GLU A 98 -10.26 -15.65 -1.93
N ASP A 99 -9.49 -15.31 -2.96
CA ASP A 99 -8.15 -15.84 -3.16
C ASP A 99 -7.18 -15.40 -2.06
N PHE A 100 -7.31 -14.18 -1.55
CA PHE A 100 -6.56 -13.71 -0.39
C PHE A 100 -6.95 -14.47 0.89
N ARG A 101 -8.25 -14.68 1.13
CA ARG A 101 -8.75 -15.50 2.26
C ARG A 101 -8.19 -16.92 2.21
N ARG A 102 -8.22 -17.55 1.02
CA ARG A 102 -7.65 -18.88 0.78
C ARG A 102 -6.11 -18.91 0.79
N GLY A 103 -5.45 -17.77 0.87
CA GLY A 103 -3.99 -17.65 0.88
C GLY A 103 -3.32 -17.90 -0.46
N LYS A 104 -4.07 -17.92 -1.57
CA LYS A 104 -3.54 -17.94 -2.95
C LYS A 104 -2.93 -16.59 -3.33
N VAL A 105 -3.54 -15.50 -2.85
CA VAL A 105 -2.94 -14.17 -2.86
C VAL A 105 -2.40 -13.90 -1.46
N LYS A 106 -1.15 -13.47 -1.37
CA LYS A 106 -0.49 -13.10 -0.12
C LYS A 106 -0.57 -11.61 0.16
N VAL A 107 -0.58 -10.77 -0.87
CA VAL A 107 -0.59 -9.32 -0.69
C VAL A 107 -1.64 -8.65 -1.58
N LEU A 108 -2.51 -7.86 -0.94
CA LEU A 108 -3.44 -6.99 -1.63
C LEU A 108 -2.94 -5.55 -1.61
N VAL A 109 -2.68 -4.98 -2.79
CA VAL A 109 -2.26 -3.59 -2.93
C VAL A 109 -3.46 -2.76 -3.37
N ASN A 110 -3.87 -1.77 -2.59
CA ASN A 110 -5.08 -1.00 -2.87
C ASN A 110 -4.83 0.51 -2.90
N VAL A 111 -5.81 1.23 -3.46
CA VAL A 111 -5.85 2.70 -3.45
C VAL A 111 -7.23 3.12 -3.01
N ASP A 112 -7.37 3.61 -1.78
CA ASP A 112 -8.59 4.24 -1.26
C ASP A 112 -9.91 3.41 -1.40
N ILE A 113 -9.82 2.07 -1.54
CA ILE A 113 -11.00 1.18 -1.66
C ILE A 113 -11.47 0.59 -0.34
N PHE A 114 -10.59 0.48 0.67
CA PHE A 114 -10.92 -0.21 1.92
C PHE A 114 -11.60 0.72 2.93
N SER A 115 -12.56 1.50 2.44
CA SER A 115 -13.48 2.33 3.23
C SER A 115 -14.84 1.64 3.25
N GLU A 116 -15.21 1.11 4.43
CA GLU A 116 -16.47 0.45 4.80
C GLU A 116 -16.90 -0.76 3.93
N GLY A 117 -16.89 -1.96 4.52
CA GLY A 117 -17.38 -3.20 3.89
C GLY A 117 -16.29 -4.14 3.35
N PHE A 118 -15.03 -3.71 3.32
CA PHE A 118 -13.88 -4.58 3.05
C PHE A 118 -13.34 -5.17 4.36
N ASP A 119 -13.92 -6.31 4.76
CA ASP A 119 -13.43 -7.10 5.89
C ASP A 119 -12.60 -8.26 5.35
N CYS A 120 -11.30 -8.23 5.63
CA CYS A 120 -10.36 -9.26 5.25
C CYS A 120 -9.89 -9.95 6.55
N PRO A 121 -10.65 -10.93 7.08
CA PRO A 121 -10.14 -11.76 8.16
C PRO A 121 -8.83 -12.39 7.67
N ASP A 122 -7.81 -12.41 8.54
CA ASP A 122 -6.46 -12.92 8.30
C ASP A 122 -5.43 -11.94 7.70
N VAL A 123 -5.62 -10.62 7.82
CA VAL A 123 -4.53 -9.66 7.59
C VAL A 123 -3.55 -9.76 8.75
N GLU A 124 -2.28 -10.03 8.45
CA GLU A 124 -1.21 -10.16 9.45
C GLU A 124 -0.25 -8.96 9.42
N PHE A 125 -0.29 -8.15 8.35
CA PHE A 125 0.38 -6.85 8.29
C PHE A 125 -0.34 -5.84 7.40
N VAL A 126 -0.19 -4.57 7.77
CA VAL A 126 -0.55 -3.42 6.95
C VAL A 126 0.71 -2.61 6.65
N GLN A 127 0.91 -2.27 5.38
CA GLN A 127 2.01 -1.41 4.93
C GLN A 127 1.45 -0.12 4.31
N LEU A 128 1.92 1.02 4.81
CA LEU A 128 1.54 2.33 4.29
C LEU A 128 2.59 2.80 3.28
N ALA A 129 2.35 2.57 1.99
CA ALA A 129 3.20 3.07 0.90
C ALA A 129 2.90 4.54 0.52
N ARG A 130 1.92 5.15 1.21
CA ARG A 130 1.48 6.53 1.04
C ARG A 130 1.68 7.29 2.35
N PRO A 131 2.52 8.35 2.38
CA PRO A 131 2.56 9.24 3.53
C PRO A 131 1.26 10.03 3.64
N THR A 132 0.83 10.33 4.86
CA THR A 132 -0.35 11.15 5.12
C THR A 132 -0.10 12.07 6.31
N LEU A 133 -0.62 13.30 6.24
CA LEU A 133 -0.71 14.23 7.37
C LEU A 133 -2.01 14.04 8.17
N SER A 134 -2.95 13.25 7.65
CA SER A 134 -4.24 13.02 8.27
C SER A 134 -4.16 11.87 9.28
N LEU A 135 -4.27 12.20 10.56
CA LEU A 135 -4.37 11.20 11.63
C LEU A 135 -5.59 10.29 11.42
N ALA A 136 -6.72 10.85 10.96
CA ALA A 136 -7.93 10.07 10.70
C ALA A 136 -7.71 9.00 9.62
N LYS A 137 -7.10 9.35 8.48
CA LYS A 137 -6.76 8.37 7.43
C LYS A 137 -5.78 7.33 7.94
N TYR A 138 -4.75 7.75 8.68
CA TYR A 138 -3.79 6.84 9.27
C TYR A 138 -4.49 5.80 10.17
N LEU A 139 -5.35 6.24 11.09
CA LEU A 139 -6.10 5.36 11.99
C LEU A 139 -7.05 4.42 11.23
N GLN A 140 -7.72 4.91 10.19
CA GLN A 140 -8.56 4.08 9.33
C GLN A 140 -7.78 2.99 8.59
N GLN A 141 -6.53 3.27 8.19
CA GLN A 141 -5.69 2.32 7.47
C GLN A 141 -5.05 1.28 8.40
N VAL A 142 -4.51 1.72 9.55
CA VAL A 142 -3.86 0.79 10.50
C VAL A 142 -4.86 -0.05 11.29
N GLY A 143 -6.10 0.43 11.50
CA GLY A 143 -7.13 -0.32 12.22
C GLY A 143 -7.76 -1.48 11.44
N ARG A 144 -7.23 -1.83 10.26
CA ARG A 144 -7.70 -2.91 9.38
C ARG A 144 -6.81 -4.16 9.43
N GLY A 145 -5.86 -4.20 10.37
CA GLY A 145 -5.01 -5.35 10.67
C GLY A 145 -4.49 -5.31 12.10
#